data_AF-A0AAJ6CL21-F1
#
_entry.id   AF-A0AAJ6CL21-F1
#
_cell.length_a   1.000
_cell.length_b   1.000
_cell.length_c   1.000
_cell.angle_alpha   90.00
_cell.angle_beta   90.00
_cell.angle_gamma   90.00
#
_symmetry.space_group_name_H-M   'P 1'
#
loop_
_entity.id
_entity.type
_entity.pdbx_description
1 polymer ?
#
loop_
_entity_poly.entity_id
_entity_poly.type
_entity_poly.pdbx_seq_one_letter_code
_entity_poly.pdbx_strand_id
1 'polypeptide(L)'
;MASAPPPEAVCGAHEAPDTPTKEQLQFARSVYILLELWPALRQAVQEQWGGELSEEKRAFLLSHLCDEYGNHGARTRPDLDDLTELIESYVMEEFDCELEDNSAALIAGHICLAHTGIFLEDKGDTILAELEATLARTGAKAQRAEVQDGFEMIDDNEGSDEDDERPVQPSARPAEPAPKQERIVDEDGFEVVQSRRRK
;
A
#
# COMPACT_ATOMS: atom_id res chain seq x y z
N MET A 1 4.45 58.13 -47.58
CA MET A 1 3.41 57.76 -46.60
C MET A 1 3.05 56.31 -46.86
N ALA A 2 3.71 55.38 -46.20
CA ALA A 2 3.39 53.95 -46.28
C ALA A 2 3.45 53.42 -44.84
N SER A 3 2.31 52.90 -44.41
CA SER A 3 1.98 52.50 -43.06
C SER A 3 2.87 51.34 -42.59
N ALA A 4 3.36 51.43 -41.36
CA ALA A 4 3.93 50.30 -40.64
C ALA A 4 2.80 49.28 -40.34
N PRO A 5 3.06 47.97 -40.39
CA PRO A 5 2.17 46.98 -39.80
C PRO A 5 2.31 46.94 -38.26
N PRO A 6 1.25 46.58 -37.51
CA PRO A 6 1.26 46.55 -36.05
C PRO A 6 2.07 45.37 -35.50
N PRO A 7 2.54 45.44 -34.24
CA PRO A 7 3.19 44.31 -33.59
C PRO A 7 2.18 43.20 -33.31
N GLU A 8 2.40 42.03 -33.91
CA GLU A 8 1.71 40.81 -33.55
C GLU A 8 2.02 40.52 -32.07
N ALA A 9 0.98 40.62 -31.24
CA ALA A 9 1.00 40.05 -29.91
C ALA A 9 1.24 38.54 -30.08
N VAL A 10 2.45 38.10 -29.74
CA VAL A 10 2.70 36.70 -29.41
C VAL A 10 1.91 36.43 -28.13
N CYS A 11 0.64 36.09 -28.30
CA CYS A 11 -0.11 35.36 -27.29
C CYS A 11 0.69 34.08 -27.06
N GLY A 12 1.46 34.09 -25.96
CA GLY A 12 2.06 32.88 -25.43
C GLY A 12 0.98 31.82 -25.38
N ALA A 13 1.24 30.69 -26.03
CA ALA A 13 0.44 29.50 -25.91
C ALA A 13 0.48 29.04 -24.45
N HIS A 14 -0.44 29.56 -23.64
CA HIS A 14 -0.78 29.03 -22.33
C HIS A 14 -2.22 28.55 -22.44
N GLU A 15 -2.44 27.40 -23.09
CA GLU A 15 -3.64 26.59 -22.82
C GLU A 15 -3.54 25.22 -23.53
N ALA A 16 -3.32 24.17 -22.73
CA ALA A 16 -4.17 22.99 -22.81
C ALA A 16 -4.65 22.74 -21.36
N PRO A 17 -5.95 22.51 -21.10
CA PRO A 17 -6.37 22.07 -19.79
C PRO A 17 -5.75 20.70 -19.52
N ASP A 18 -4.85 20.62 -18.54
CA ASP A 18 -4.26 19.40 -17.99
C ASP A 18 -5.38 18.42 -17.60
N THR A 19 -5.78 17.58 -18.55
CA THR A 19 -6.67 16.45 -18.27
C THR A 19 -5.74 15.33 -17.84
N PRO A 20 -5.78 14.88 -16.57
CA PRO A 20 -4.89 13.85 -16.09
C PRO A 20 -5.09 12.58 -16.92
N THR A 21 -3.99 11.96 -17.33
CA THR A 21 -4.03 10.73 -18.11
C THR A 21 -4.62 9.60 -17.26
N LYS A 22 -5.13 8.55 -17.93
CA LYS A 22 -5.64 7.35 -17.25
C LYS A 22 -4.58 6.78 -16.30
N GLU A 23 -3.33 6.69 -16.76
CA GLU A 23 -2.19 6.19 -15.99
C GLU A 23 -1.91 7.04 -14.75
N GLN A 24 -1.94 8.38 -14.89
CA GLN A 24 -1.78 9.30 -13.76
C GLN A 24 -2.87 9.12 -12.71
N LEU A 25 -4.13 8.95 -13.13
CA LEU A 25 -5.25 8.68 -12.23
C LEU A 25 -5.13 7.32 -11.53
N GLN A 26 -4.70 6.28 -12.26
CA GLN A 26 -4.45 4.96 -11.69
C GLN A 26 -3.30 5.00 -10.68
N PHE A 27 -2.24 5.73 -10.97
CA PHE A 27 -1.10 5.87 -10.07
C PHE A 27 -1.49 6.64 -8.81
N ALA A 28 -2.13 7.80 -8.96
CA ALA A 28 -2.60 8.59 -7.82
C ALA A 28 -3.54 7.79 -6.91
N ARG A 29 -4.45 7.00 -7.51
CA ARG A 29 -5.34 6.15 -6.73
C ARG A 29 -4.62 4.99 -6.04
N SER A 30 -3.61 4.41 -6.67
CA SER A 30 -2.78 3.36 -6.07
C SER A 30 -2.01 3.90 -4.85
N VAL A 31 -1.34 5.05 -5.00
CA VAL A 31 -0.62 5.71 -3.90
C VAL A 31 -1.57 6.08 -2.77
N TYR A 32 -2.76 6.62 -3.09
CA TYR A 32 -3.79 6.91 -2.08
C TYR A 32 -4.15 5.67 -1.25
N ILE A 33 -4.43 4.55 -1.92
CA ILE A 33 -4.78 3.29 -1.23
C ILE A 33 -3.62 2.78 -0.38
N LEU A 34 -2.39 2.85 -0.87
CA LEU A 34 -1.20 2.42 -0.12
C LEU A 34 -1.02 3.24 1.18
N LEU A 35 -1.17 4.56 1.11
CA LEU A 35 -1.09 5.44 2.28
C LEU A 35 -2.26 5.20 3.27
N GLU A 36 -3.46 4.88 2.78
CA GLU A 36 -4.60 4.50 3.62
C GLU A 36 -4.47 3.09 4.22
N LEU A 37 -3.69 2.20 3.62
CA LEU A 37 -3.44 0.86 4.17
C LEU A 37 -2.29 0.84 5.19
N TRP A 38 -1.42 1.84 5.16
CA TRP A 38 -0.24 1.91 6.01
C TRP A 38 -0.59 2.13 7.49
N PRO A 39 -0.35 1.15 8.39
CA PRO A 39 -0.79 1.26 9.78
C PRO A 39 -0.13 2.39 10.57
N ALA A 40 1.17 2.61 10.36
CA ALA A 40 1.92 3.66 11.08
C ALA A 40 1.34 5.04 10.77
N LEU A 41 1.15 5.36 9.49
CA LEU A 41 0.59 6.65 9.07
C LEU A 41 -0.87 6.82 9.50
N ARG A 42 -1.68 5.76 9.44
CA ARG A 42 -3.05 5.79 9.97
C ARG A 42 -3.11 6.09 11.45
N GLN A 43 -2.25 5.42 12.23
CA GLN A 43 -2.18 5.65 13.67
C GLN A 43 -1.72 7.09 13.96
N ALA A 44 -0.70 7.57 13.24
CA ALA A 44 -0.20 8.94 13.38
C ALA A 44 -1.27 9.99 13.09
N VAL A 45 -2.11 9.78 12.07
CA VAL A 45 -3.25 10.66 11.76
C VAL A 45 -4.34 10.55 12.83
N GLN A 46 -4.67 9.35 13.28
CA GLN A 46 -5.72 9.13 14.29
C GLN A 46 -5.35 9.76 15.65
N GLU A 47 -4.09 9.64 16.06
CA GLU A 47 -3.57 10.20 17.31
C GLU A 47 -3.11 11.66 17.16
N GLN A 48 -3.25 12.25 15.97
CA GLN A 48 -2.89 13.64 15.67
C GLN A 48 -1.42 13.96 15.98
N TRP A 49 -0.51 13.03 15.69
CA TRP A 49 0.94 13.25 15.89
C TRP A 49 1.47 14.40 15.02
N GLY A 50 0.84 14.67 13.87
CA GLY A 50 1.10 15.84 13.03
C GLY A 50 0.24 17.08 13.35
N GLY A 51 -0.50 17.07 14.47
CA GLY A 51 -1.45 18.11 14.86
C GLY A 51 -2.78 18.07 14.09
N GLU A 52 -3.57 19.15 14.18
CA GLU A 52 -4.91 19.26 13.56
C GLU A 52 -4.89 19.10 12.03
N LEU A 53 -3.74 19.33 11.41
CA LEU A 53 -3.53 19.24 9.96
C LEU A 53 -2.96 17.87 9.54
N SER A 54 -2.98 16.86 10.42
CA SER A 54 -2.43 15.52 10.12
C SER A 54 -3.05 14.90 8.85
N GLU A 55 -4.35 15.08 8.62
CA GLU A 55 -5.02 14.63 7.39
C GLU A 55 -4.54 15.40 6.15
N GLU A 56 -4.37 16.73 6.27
CA GLU A 56 -3.88 17.58 5.19
C GLU A 56 -2.43 17.26 4.83
N LYS A 57 -1.58 16.95 5.82
CA LYS A 57 -0.20 16.49 5.62
C LYS A 57 -0.15 15.18 4.84
N ARG A 58 -0.99 14.20 5.20
CA ARG A 58 -1.10 12.96 4.40
C ARG A 58 -1.53 13.25 2.96
N ALA A 59 -2.49 14.14 2.75
CA ALA A 59 -2.93 14.55 1.41
C ALA A 59 -1.82 15.28 0.65
N PHE A 60 -0.99 16.08 1.34
CA PHE A 60 0.17 16.74 0.77
C PHE A 60 1.22 15.72 0.30
N LEU A 61 1.56 14.72 1.12
CA LEU A 61 2.47 13.64 0.74
C LEU A 61 1.97 12.92 -0.52
N LEU A 62 0.67 12.59 -0.57
CA LEU A 62 0.06 12.01 -1.77
C LEU A 62 0.26 12.90 -3.00
N SER A 63 -0.06 14.19 -2.90
CA SER A 63 0.10 15.13 -4.01
C SER A 63 1.56 15.19 -4.47
N HIS A 64 2.50 15.30 -3.53
CA HIS A 64 3.92 15.38 -3.83
C HIS A 64 4.42 14.13 -4.57
N LEU A 65 4.03 12.94 -4.11
CA LEU A 65 4.37 11.68 -4.78
C LEU A 65 3.75 11.58 -6.19
N CYS A 66 2.53 12.07 -6.37
CA CYS A 66 1.88 12.10 -7.69
C CYS A 66 2.55 13.10 -8.64
N ASP A 67 2.97 14.25 -8.13
CA ASP A 67 3.63 15.27 -8.93
C ASP A 67 5.02 14.82 -9.38
N GLU A 68 5.81 14.24 -8.48
CA GLU A 68 7.17 13.77 -8.77
C GLU A 68 7.16 12.56 -9.73
N TYR A 69 6.37 11.53 -9.41
CA TYR A 69 6.43 10.25 -10.12
C TYR A 69 5.32 10.04 -11.16
N GLY A 70 4.21 10.78 -11.06
CA GLY A 70 3.06 10.67 -11.96
C GLY A 70 3.12 11.61 -13.17
N ASN A 71 3.59 12.86 -13.02
CA ASN A 71 3.59 13.83 -14.12
C ASN A 71 4.57 13.48 -15.25
N HIS A 72 5.70 12.88 -14.90
CA HIS A 72 6.74 12.49 -15.85
C HIS A 72 6.62 11.03 -16.33
N GLY A 73 5.65 10.27 -15.77
CA GLY A 73 5.36 8.87 -16.11
C GLY A 73 6.61 7.99 -16.06
N ALA A 74 6.82 7.18 -17.10
CA ALA A 74 7.96 6.25 -17.21
C ALA A 74 9.35 6.91 -17.16
N ARG A 75 9.47 8.24 -17.29
CA ARG A 75 10.77 8.94 -17.25
C ARG A 75 11.30 9.17 -15.84
N THR A 76 10.42 9.28 -14.85
CA THR A 76 10.81 9.47 -13.45
C THR A 76 10.45 8.20 -12.70
N ARG A 77 11.24 7.15 -12.94
CA ARG A 77 11.11 5.91 -12.17
C ARG A 77 11.55 6.21 -10.72
N PRO A 78 10.70 5.92 -9.72
CA PRO A 78 11.11 6.01 -8.33
C PRO A 78 12.23 5.01 -8.04
N ASP A 79 13.30 5.49 -7.43
CA ASP A 79 14.30 4.62 -6.81
C ASP A 79 13.81 4.22 -5.42
N LEU A 80 14.03 2.96 -5.04
CA LEU A 80 13.52 2.42 -3.78
C LEU A 80 14.16 3.09 -2.56
N ASP A 81 15.48 3.28 -2.58
CA ASP A 81 16.22 3.80 -1.43
C ASP A 81 15.90 5.30 -1.27
N ASP A 82 15.91 6.05 -2.37
CA ASP A 82 15.57 7.49 -2.36
C ASP A 82 14.11 7.72 -1.90
N LEU A 83 13.17 6.90 -2.39
CA LEU A 83 11.76 7.02 -2.00
C LEU A 83 11.53 6.61 -0.54
N THR A 84 12.26 5.61 -0.05
CA THR A 84 12.21 5.21 1.36
C THR A 84 12.71 6.35 2.24
N GLU A 85 13.89 6.91 1.96
CA GLU A 85 14.47 8.03 2.70
C GLU A 85 13.54 9.26 2.69
N LEU A 86 12.93 9.56 1.53
CA LEU A 86 11.93 10.63 1.40
C LEU A 86 10.74 10.41 2.34
N ILE A 87 10.15 9.21 2.33
CA ILE A 87 8.96 8.88 3.14
C ILE A 87 9.31 8.89 4.63
N GLU A 88 10.44 8.30 5.03
CA GLU A 88 10.89 8.26 6.42
C GLU A 88 11.18 9.67 6.96
N SER A 89 11.90 10.48 6.18
CA SER A 89 12.20 11.86 6.54
C SER A 89 10.91 12.67 6.69
N TYR A 90 9.97 12.52 5.74
CA TYR A 90 8.68 13.21 5.81
C TYR A 90 7.87 12.81 7.04
N VAL A 91 7.77 11.51 7.34
CA VAL A 91 7.00 11.03 8.50
C VAL A 91 7.65 11.47 9.82
N MET A 92 8.98 11.47 9.89
CA MET A 92 9.71 11.99 11.05
C MET A 92 9.47 13.49 11.25
N GLU A 93 9.61 14.30 10.20
CA GLU A 93 9.50 15.76 10.30
C GLU A 93 8.05 16.23 10.52
N GLU A 94 7.10 15.62 9.82
CA GLU A 94 5.71 16.09 9.81
C GLU A 94 4.83 15.46 10.90
N PHE A 95 5.16 14.24 11.33
CA PHE A 95 4.40 13.49 12.33
C PHE A 95 5.21 13.17 13.60
N ASP A 96 6.45 13.65 13.75
CA ASP A 96 7.33 13.34 14.90
C ASP A 96 7.41 11.84 15.19
N CYS A 97 7.38 11.02 14.12
CA CYS A 97 7.28 9.57 14.19
C CYS A 97 8.54 8.92 13.63
N GLU A 98 9.29 8.24 14.50
CA GLU A 98 10.40 7.37 14.11
C GLU A 98 9.85 5.99 13.73
N LEU A 99 10.19 5.51 12.53
CA LEU A 99 9.75 4.22 12.03
C LEU A 99 10.85 3.17 12.27
N GLU A 100 10.60 2.19 13.13
CA GLU A 100 11.55 1.11 13.45
C GLU A 100 11.19 -0.23 12.76
N ASP A 101 10.06 -0.28 12.05
CA ASP A 101 9.44 -1.50 11.54
C ASP A 101 9.69 -1.73 10.04
N ASN A 102 10.54 -0.91 9.40
CA ASN A 102 10.85 -0.96 7.97
C ASN A 102 9.59 -0.82 7.07
N SER A 103 8.49 -0.30 7.62
CA SER A 103 7.22 -0.19 6.91
C SER A 103 7.25 0.87 5.81
N ALA A 104 8.06 1.94 5.97
CA ALA A 104 8.28 2.93 4.91
C ALA A 104 8.88 2.28 3.66
N ALA A 105 9.91 1.44 3.81
CA ALA A 105 10.53 0.73 2.69
C ALA A 105 9.55 -0.21 1.97
N LEU A 106 8.64 -0.86 2.71
CA LEU A 106 7.58 -1.68 2.11
C LEU A 106 6.62 -0.83 1.28
N ILE A 107 6.18 0.32 1.82
CA ILE A 107 5.30 1.25 1.08
C ILE A 107 6.01 1.80 -0.16
N ALA A 108 7.27 2.22 -0.03
CA ALA A 108 8.10 2.66 -1.16
C ALA A 108 8.19 1.59 -2.24
N GLY A 109 8.46 0.33 -1.86
CA GLY A 109 8.48 -0.82 -2.77
C GLY A 109 7.17 -1.00 -3.53
N HIS A 110 6.03 -0.90 -2.84
CA HIS A 110 4.71 -1.00 -3.49
C HIS A 110 4.43 0.17 -4.44
N ILE A 111 4.88 1.39 -4.11
CA ILE A 111 4.78 2.55 -5.00
C ILE A 111 5.63 2.32 -6.26
N CYS A 112 6.85 1.80 -6.12
CA CYS A 112 7.72 1.46 -7.24
C CYS A 112 7.12 0.38 -8.15
N LEU A 113 6.51 -0.65 -7.55
CA LEU A 113 5.80 -1.71 -8.28
C LEU A 113 4.57 -1.16 -9.01
N ALA A 114 3.76 -0.33 -8.34
CA ALA A 114 2.61 0.32 -8.96
C ALA A 114 3.03 1.22 -10.14
N HIS A 115 4.10 2.01 -9.97
CA HIS A 115 4.66 2.84 -11.04
C HIS A 115 5.07 2.01 -12.25
N THR A 116 5.86 0.95 -12.02
CA THR A 116 6.34 0.06 -13.08
C THR A 116 5.17 -0.65 -13.77
N GLY A 117 4.24 -1.20 -13.01
CA GLY A 117 3.08 -1.91 -13.56
C GLY A 117 2.13 -1.00 -14.37
N ILE A 118 1.96 0.26 -13.96
CA ILE A 118 1.09 1.22 -14.65
C ILE A 118 1.76 1.78 -15.91
N PHE A 119 2.98 2.31 -15.79
CA PHE A 119 3.63 3.07 -16.86
C PHE A 119 4.48 2.23 -17.82
N LEU A 120 4.91 1.03 -17.43
CA LEU A 120 5.75 0.17 -18.28
C LEU A 120 5.03 -1.10 -18.74
N GLU A 121 4.21 -1.70 -17.88
CA GLU A 121 3.60 -3.02 -18.16
C GLU A 121 2.11 -2.98 -18.56
N ASP A 122 1.46 -1.82 -18.50
CA ASP A 122 0.01 -1.63 -18.75
C ASP A 122 -0.89 -2.53 -17.86
N LYS A 123 -0.36 -3.02 -16.72
CA LYS A 123 -1.06 -3.83 -15.71
C LYS A 123 -1.77 -2.99 -14.65
N GLY A 124 -1.91 -1.69 -14.87
CA GLY A 124 -2.44 -0.74 -13.89
C GLY A 124 -3.84 -1.08 -13.38
N ASP A 125 -4.73 -1.61 -14.24
CA ASP A 125 -6.08 -1.99 -13.84
C ASP A 125 -6.09 -3.20 -12.89
N THR A 126 -5.18 -4.17 -13.07
CA THR A 126 -5.06 -5.34 -12.19
C THR A 126 -4.53 -4.94 -10.82
N ILE A 127 -3.45 -4.15 -10.79
CA ILE A 127 -2.83 -3.66 -9.54
C ILE A 127 -3.85 -2.83 -8.76
N LEU A 128 -4.57 -1.93 -9.44
CA LEU A 128 -5.59 -1.12 -8.79
C LEU A 128 -6.73 -1.97 -8.20
N ALA A 129 -7.21 -2.98 -8.95
CA ALA A 129 -8.25 -3.88 -8.46
C ALA A 129 -7.81 -4.68 -7.22
N GLU A 130 -6.56 -5.12 -7.17
CA GLU A 130 -5.99 -5.82 -6.00
C GLU A 130 -5.85 -4.89 -4.78
N LEU A 131 -5.37 -3.66 -4.99
CA LEU A 131 -5.26 -2.65 -3.94
C LEU A 131 -6.64 -2.28 -3.39
N GLU A 132 -7.64 -2.06 -4.26
CA GLU A 132 -9.02 -1.77 -3.85
C GLU A 132 -9.65 -2.94 -3.09
N ALA A 133 -9.42 -4.19 -3.55
CA ALA A 133 -9.88 -5.37 -2.84
C ALA A 133 -9.24 -5.47 -1.44
N THR A 134 -7.95 -5.11 -1.32
CA THR A 134 -7.24 -5.09 -0.05
C THR A 134 -7.79 -4.01 0.88
N LEU A 135 -8.03 -2.81 0.37
CA LEU A 135 -8.68 -1.73 1.11
C LEU A 135 -10.06 -2.14 1.62
N ALA A 136 -10.88 -2.77 0.78
CA ALA A 136 -12.20 -3.24 1.18
C ALA A 136 -12.13 -4.31 2.29
N ARG A 137 -11.17 -5.25 2.22
CA ARG A 137 -10.94 -6.24 3.27
C ARG A 137 -10.48 -5.58 4.57
N THR A 138 -9.55 -4.63 4.50
CA THR A 138 -9.02 -3.93 5.67
C THR A 138 -10.07 -3.03 6.31
N GLY A 139 -10.92 -2.35 5.53
CA GLY A 139 -12.06 -1.58 6.04
C GLY A 139 -13.11 -2.45 6.73
N ALA A 140 -13.38 -3.65 6.21
CA ALA A 140 -14.27 -4.61 6.86
C ALA A 140 -13.68 -5.21 8.15
N LYS A 141 -12.35 -5.43 8.19
CA LYS A 141 -11.62 -5.91 9.37
C LYS A 141 -11.42 -4.81 10.42
N ALA A 142 -11.32 -3.55 10.05
CA ALA A 142 -11.22 -2.42 10.99
C ALA A 142 -12.45 -2.30 11.91
N GLN A 143 -13.60 -2.83 11.50
CA GLN A 143 -14.81 -2.91 12.36
C GLN A 143 -14.76 -4.09 13.35
N ARG A 144 -13.75 -4.97 13.27
CA ARG A 144 -13.59 -6.16 14.10
C ARG A 144 -12.13 -6.19 14.61
N ALA A 145 -11.90 -5.42 15.66
CA ALA A 145 -10.59 -5.07 16.21
C ALA A 145 -9.51 -6.18 16.24
N GLU A 146 -8.28 -5.71 16.03
CA GLU A 146 -6.96 -6.27 16.39
C GLU A 146 -6.21 -7.18 15.39
N VAL A 147 -5.17 -6.58 14.80
CA VAL A 147 -3.88 -7.07 14.25
C VAL A 147 -3.80 -8.52 13.75
N GLN A 148 -3.66 -8.67 12.41
CA GLN A 148 -2.67 -9.59 11.87
C GLN A 148 -2.17 -9.08 10.52
N ASP A 149 -0.89 -8.71 10.55
CA ASP A 149 0.10 -8.67 9.47
C ASP A 149 -0.30 -9.47 8.22
N GLY A 150 -0.21 -8.84 7.06
CA GLY A 150 -0.59 -9.47 5.80
C GLY A 150 -0.57 -8.51 4.62
N PHE A 151 0.55 -7.79 4.43
CA PHE A 151 0.90 -7.37 3.08
C PHE A 151 1.46 -8.62 2.39
N GLU A 152 0.56 -9.50 1.92
CA GLU A 152 0.97 -10.65 1.11
C GLU A 152 1.61 -10.11 -0.16
N MET A 153 2.85 -10.56 -0.36
CA MET A 153 3.75 -10.24 -1.47
C MET A 153 2.97 -10.23 -2.80
N ILE A 154 3.18 -9.18 -3.59
CA ILE A 154 2.86 -9.18 -5.01
C ILE A 154 3.65 -10.34 -5.62
N ASP A 155 2.95 -11.46 -5.85
CA ASP A 155 3.49 -12.66 -6.45
C ASP A 155 3.75 -12.37 -7.93
N ASP A 156 5.00 -12.04 -8.23
CA ASP A 156 5.51 -12.00 -9.60
C ASP A 156 5.62 -13.45 -10.12
N ASN A 157 4.44 -14.04 -10.40
CA ASN A 157 4.32 -15.36 -10.98
C ASN A 157 4.62 -15.28 -12.49
N GLU A 158 5.91 -15.21 -12.81
CA GLU A 158 6.43 -15.59 -14.13
C GLU A 158 6.72 -17.11 -14.11
N GLY A 159 5.87 -17.87 -14.78
CA GLY A 159 5.86 -19.33 -14.73
C GLY A 159 7.04 -20.00 -15.43
N SER A 160 7.36 -21.20 -14.95
CA SER A 160 7.84 -22.29 -15.80
C SER A 160 7.37 -23.63 -15.27
N ASP A 161 6.79 -24.38 -16.20
CA ASP A 161 6.15 -25.69 -16.12
C ASP A 161 7.21 -26.82 -16.01
N GLU A 162 6.72 -28.06 -15.84
CA GLU A 162 7.42 -29.36 -15.79
C GLU A 162 7.98 -29.73 -14.39
N ASP A 163 7.63 -30.83 -13.72
CA ASP A 163 7.26 -32.15 -14.22
C ASP A 163 6.42 -32.97 -13.19
N ASP A 164 5.62 -33.88 -13.72
CA ASP A 164 4.85 -34.95 -13.06
C ASP A 164 5.80 -35.80 -12.17
N GLU A 165 5.41 -36.33 -11.01
CA GLU A 165 5.12 -37.77 -10.89
C GLU A 165 4.59 -38.07 -9.48
N ARG A 166 3.31 -38.47 -9.40
CA ARG A 166 2.74 -39.11 -8.21
C ARG A 166 3.12 -40.60 -8.19
N PRO A 167 3.31 -41.19 -7.01
CA PRO A 167 2.72 -42.51 -6.78
C PRO A 167 1.78 -42.49 -5.58
N VAL A 168 0.54 -42.85 -5.88
CA VAL A 168 -0.51 -43.21 -4.94
C VAL A 168 -0.13 -44.47 -4.16
N GLN A 169 -0.33 -44.48 -2.84
CA GLN A 169 -0.55 -45.72 -2.09
C GLN A 169 -1.76 -45.58 -1.15
N PRO A 170 -2.62 -46.61 -1.04
CA PRO A 170 -3.94 -46.49 -0.45
C PRO A 170 -4.05 -47.03 0.99
N SER A 171 -5.04 -46.49 1.69
CA SER A 171 -5.75 -47.05 2.87
C SER A 171 -5.05 -47.08 4.22
N ALA A 172 -5.60 -46.35 5.21
CA ALA A 172 -6.50 -46.95 6.20
C ALA A 172 -7.05 -45.93 7.23
N ARG A 173 -8.39 -45.95 7.35
CA ARG A 173 -9.28 -45.48 8.45
C ARG A 173 -9.64 -43.98 8.54
N PRO A 174 -10.95 -43.67 8.59
CA PRO A 174 -11.44 -42.39 9.09
C PRO A 174 -11.38 -42.39 10.62
N ALA A 175 -10.65 -41.44 11.19
CA ALA A 175 -10.72 -41.12 12.62
C ALA A 175 -11.60 -39.87 12.80
N GLU A 176 -12.67 -40.02 13.56
CA GLU A 176 -13.61 -38.98 13.98
C GLU A 176 -12.91 -37.76 14.63
N PRO A 177 -13.55 -36.58 14.56
CA PRO A 177 -13.01 -35.32 15.06
C PRO A 177 -12.81 -35.37 16.57
N ALA A 178 -11.57 -35.13 17.04
CA ALA A 178 -11.29 -34.97 18.46
C ALA A 178 -12.08 -33.76 19.02
N PRO A 179 -12.86 -33.94 20.11
CA PRO A 179 -13.65 -32.86 20.70
C PRO A 179 -12.73 -31.79 21.30
N LYS A 180 -13.03 -30.53 20.96
CA LYS A 180 -12.42 -29.33 21.51
C LYS A 180 -12.58 -29.34 23.03
N GLN A 181 -11.47 -29.39 23.77
CA GLN A 181 -11.48 -29.24 25.22
C GLN A 181 -11.93 -27.80 25.54
N GLU A 182 -13.11 -27.67 26.16
CA GLU A 182 -13.62 -26.38 26.63
C GLU A 182 -12.73 -25.87 27.77
N ARG A 183 -12.28 -24.62 27.65
CA ARG A 183 -11.49 -23.94 28.67
C ARG A 183 -12.37 -23.70 29.89
N ILE A 184 -12.06 -24.36 31.00
CA ILE A 184 -12.72 -24.12 32.29
C ILE A 184 -12.21 -22.78 32.81
N VAL A 185 -13.06 -21.75 32.73
CA VAL A 185 -12.81 -20.41 33.28
C VAL A 185 -13.49 -20.34 34.65
N ASP A 186 -12.75 -19.95 35.69
CA ASP A 186 -13.27 -19.79 37.05
C ASP A 186 -14.17 -18.54 37.17
N GLU A 187 -14.94 -18.40 38.25
CA GLU A 187 -15.87 -17.26 38.47
C GLU A 187 -15.17 -15.89 38.63
N ASP A 188 -13.82 -15.85 38.61
CA ASP A 188 -13.01 -14.63 38.64
C ASP A 188 -12.28 -14.33 37.30
N GLY A 189 -12.57 -15.08 36.22
CA GLY A 189 -12.16 -14.72 34.86
C GLY A 189 -10.69 -14.98 34.46
N PHE A 190 -9.92 -15.72 35.26
CA PHE A 190 -8.53 -16.09 34.94
C PHE A 190 -8.40 -17.56 34.48
N GLU A 191 -7.65 -17.79 33.39
CA GLU A 191 -7.36 -19.13 32.84
C GLU A 191 -6.22 -19.81 33.63
N VAL A 192 -6.52 -20.95 34.27
CA VAL A 192 -5.55 -21.66 35.14
C VAL A 192 -4.60 -22.51 34.28
N VAL A 193 -3.32 -22.11 34.20
CA VAL A 193 -2.28 -22.89 33.51
C VAL A 193 -1.97 -24.19 34.27
N GLN A 194 -2.33 -25.34 33.70
CA GLN A 194 -1.97 -26.64 34.28
C GLN A 194 -0.46 -26.90 34.13
N SER A 195 0.28 -26.84 35.23
CA SER A 195 1.71 -27.18 35.23
C SER A 195 1.93 -28.68 35.04
N ARG A 196 2.61 -29.05 33.94
CA ARG A 196 2.87 -30.44 33.56
C ARG A 196 4.06 -31.00 34.37
N ARG A 197 3.79 -31.95 35.26
CA ARG A 197 4.80 -32.63 36.08
C ARG A 197 5.63 -33.61 35.24
N ARG A 198 6.97 -33.47 35.30
CA ARG A 198 7.95 -34.40 34.70
C ARG A 198 7.84 -35.81 35.32
N LYS A 199 7.88 -36.84 34.47
CA LYS A 199 8.43 -38.16 34.79
C LYS A 199 9.03 -38.77 33.55
#